data_AF-A0A3B9I257-F1
#
_entry.id   AF-A0A3B9I257-F1
#
_cell.length_a   1.000
_cell.length_b   1.000
_cell.length_c   1.000
_cell.angle_alpha   90.00
_cell.angle_beta   90.00
_cell.angle_gamma   90.00
#
_symmetry.space_group_name_H-M   'P 1'
#
loop_
_entity.id
_entity.type
_entity.pdbx_description
1 polymer ?
#
loop_
_entity_poly.entity_id
_entity_poly.type
_entity_poly.pdbx_seq_one_letter_code
_entity_poly.pdbx_strand_id
1 'polypeptide(L)'
;MVNGDSGQELPKLINGINSPVLFWLDGHYSFGPIHQSDAHTPISLELQAILKHHIKKHIILIDDARCFNGTNDYPHLDVLLRMIREDGNYRADVSADIIRLIPITIS
;
A
#
# COMPACT_ATOMS: atom_id res chain seq x y z
N MET A 1 9.15 -8.25 -15.55
CA MET A 1 7.69 -8.45 -15.60
C MET A 1 7.39 -9.73 -14.84
N VAL A 2 6.51 -9.67 -13.85
CA VAL A 2 6.03 -10.81 -13.06
C VAL A 2 4.54 -10.94 -13.35
N ASN A 3 4.07 -12.16 -13.62
CA ASN A 3 2.68 -12.42 -13.97
C ASN A 3 2.00 -13.15 -12.81
N GLY A 4 0.86 -12.65 -12.35
CA GLY A 4 0.10 -13.24 -11.24
C GLY A 4 -0.71 -12.19 -10.50
N ASP A 5 -1.38 -12.63 -9.42
CA ASP A 5 -2.06 -11.74 -8.47
C ASP A 5 -1.00 -10.96 -7.66
N SER A 6 -1.00 -9.64 -7.78
CA SER A 6 0.01 -8.79 -7.13
C SER A 6 -0.07 -8.83 -5.61
N GLY A 7 -1.26 -9.05 -5.02
CA GLY A 7 -1.43 -9.29 -3.59
C GLY A 7 -0.73 -10.57 -3.11
N GLN A 8 -0.45 -11.51 -4.01
CA GLN A 8 0.28 -12.76 -3.71
C GLN A 8 1.75 -12.74 -4.18
N GLU A 9 2.04 -12.10 -5.30
CA GLU A 9 3.38 -12.09 -5.90
C GLU A 9 4.29 -11.00 -5.32
N LEU A 10 3.76 -9.82 -4.99
CA LEU A 10 4.57 -8.74 -4.41
C LEU A 10 5.24 -9.15 -3.08
N PRO A 11 4.54 -9.79 -2.11
CA PRO A 11 5.18 -10.25 -0.87
C PRO A 11 6.37 -11.19 -1.11
N LYS A 12 6.30 -12.06 -2.13
CA LYS A 12 7.39 -12.97 -2.49
C LYS A 12 8.57 -12.22 -3.08
N LEU A 13 8.30 -11.24 -3.95
CA LEU A 13 9.31 -10.44 -4.62
C LEU A 13 10.10 -9.58 -3.63
N ILE A 14 9.40 -8.90 -2.70
CA ILE A 14 10.06 -7.97 -1.79
C ILE A 14 10.98 -8.68 -0.77
N ASN A 15 10.80 -9.98 -0.52
CA ASN A 15 11.70 -10.75 0.35
C ASN A 15 13.15 -10.77 -0.14
N GLY A 16 13.39 -10.59 -1.45
CA GLY A 16 14.74 -10.49 -2.01
C GLY A 16 15.37 -9.09 -1.95
N ILE A 17 14.61 -8.08 -1.53
CA ILE A 17 15.03 -6.67 -1.53
C ILE A 17 15.76 -6.36 -0.22
N ASN A 18 17.04 -6.01 -0.34
CA ASN A 18 17.92 -5.70 0.80
C ASN A 18 18.36 -4.22 0.84
N SER A 19 17.66 -3.35 0.12
CA SER A 19 17.91 -1.91 0.11
C SER A 19 16.60 -1.12 0.02
N PRO A 20 16.61 0.19 0.37
CA PRO A 20 15.47 1.07 0.15
C PRO A 20 15.05 1.09 -1.33
N VAL A 21 13.74 1.10 -1.56
CA VAL A 21 13.11 1.04 -2.90
C VAL A 21 11.92 2.00 -2.92
N LEU A 22 11.65 2.57 -4.10
CA LEU A 22 10.41 3.27 -4.39
C LEU A 22 9.40 2.27 -4.97
N PHE A 23 8.25 2.13 -4.31
CA PHE A 23 7.09 1.41 -4.83
C PHE A 23 6.12 2.40 -5.44
N TRP A 24 5.73 2.16 -6.69
CA TRP A 24 4.61 2.84 -7.35
C TRP A 24 3.48 1.83 -7.48
N LEU A 25 2.42 2.01 -6.70
CA LEU A 25 1.26 1.15 -6.68
C LEU A 25 0.14 1.85 -7.45
N ASP A 26 -0.44 1.14 -8.41
CA ASP A 26 -1.68 1.59 -9.01
C ASP A 26 -2.79 1.33 -7.99
N GLY A 27 -3.47 2.40 -7.56
CA GLY A 27 -4.58 2.30 -6.61
C GLY A 27 -5.74 1.47 -7.17
N HIS A 28 -5.73 1.16 -8.47
CA HIS A 28 -6.77 0.43 -9.16
C HIS A 28 -7.08 -0.94 -8.55
N TYR A 29 -8.24 -1.02 -7.93
CA TYR A 29 -8.87 -2.25 -7.49
C TYR A 29 -9.40 -3.06 -8.68
N SER A 30 -8.94 -4.30 -8.84
CA SER A 30 -9.55 -5.30 -9.73
C SER A 30 -10.38 -6.29 -8.91
N PHE A 31 -11.70 -6.28 -9.08
CA PHE A 31 -12.62 -7.18 -8.38
C PHE A 31 -12.45 -8.64 -8.83
N GLY A 32 -12.05 -9.52 -7.91
CA GLY A 32 -12.16 -10.98 -8.03
C GLY A 32 -13.32 -11.50 -7.18
N PRO A 33 -13.90 -12.69 -7.47
CA PRO A 33 -15.10 -13.16 -6.78
C PRO A 33 -14.86 -13.34 -5.27
N ILE A 34 -15.47 -12.47 -4.47
CA ILE A 34 -15.35 -12.42 -3.02
C ILE A 34 -16.31 -13.46 -2.42
N HIS A 35 -15.77 -14.49 -1.77
CA HIS A 35 -16.51 -15.27 -0.80
C HIS A 35 -15.97 -14.96 0.61
N GLN A 36 -16.86 -14.38 1.44
CA GLN A 36 -16.77 -14.14 2.88
C GLN A 36 -15.87 -12.98 3.35
N SER A 37 -16.53 -11.96 3.93
CA SER A 37 -16.18 -11.04 5.04
C SER A 37 -14.77 -10.46 5.25
N ASP A 38 -13.72 -10.96 4.60
CA ASP A 38 -12.34 -10.51 4.69
C ASP A 38 -11.88 -9.99 3.32
N ALA A 39 -12.59 -8.97 2.81
CA ALA A 39 -12.33 -8.37 1.50
C ALA A 39 -11.00 -7.58 1.50
N HIS A 40 -9.88 -8.29 1.54
CA HIS A 40 -8.57 -7.71 1.34
C HIS A 40 -8.36 -7.43 -0.15
N THR A 41 -8.45 -6.16 -0.53
CA THR A 41 -8.11 -5.71 -1.87
C THR A 41 -6.63 -5.96 -2.18
N PRO A 42 -6.23 -6.14 -3.46
CA PRO A 42 -4.81 -6.29 -3.82
C PRO A 42 -3.94 -5.19 -3.22
N ILE A 43 -4.36 -3.93 -3.32
CA ILE A 43 -3.65 -2.78 -2.73
C ILE A 43 -3.49 -2.88 -1.21
N SER A 44 -4.47 -3.43 -0.49
CA SER A 44 -4.38 -3.62 0.96
C SER A 44 -3.35 -4.69 1.33
N LEU A 45 -3.30 -5.79 0.58
CA LEU A 45 -2.33 -6.86 0.79
C LEU A 45 -0.91 -6.42 0.44
N GLU A 46 -0.76 -5.72 -0.68
CA GLU A 46 0.50 -5.13 -1.12
C GLU A 46 1.06 -4.16 -0.09
N LEU A 47 0.23 -3.22 0.35
CA LEU A 47 0.63 -2.24 1.33
C LEU A 47 0.98 -2.90 2.67
N GLN A 48 0.18 -3.88 3.12
CA GLN A 48 0.49 -4.63 4.34
C GLN A 48 1.85 -5.34 4.23
N ALA A 49 2.16 -5.94 3.07
CA ALA A 49 3.44 -6.62 2.85
C ALA A 49 4.62 -5.64 2.87
N ILE A 50 4.50 -4.50 2.19
CA ILE A 50 5.54 -3.46 2.16
C ILE A 50 5.74 -2.87 3.57
N LEU A 51 4.66 -2.55 4.29
CA LEU A 51 4.74 -1.99 5.64
C LEU A 51 5.35 -2.99 6.64
N LYS A 52 5.12 -4.30 6.47
CA LYS A 52 5.74 -5.35 7.31
C LYS A 52 7.20 -5.63 6.94
N HIS A 53 7.69 -5.18 5.78
CA HIS A 53 9.05 -5.43 5.34
C HIS A 53 10.10 -4.94 6.35
N HIS A 54 11.22 -5.64 6.49
CA HIS A 54 12.23 -5.35 7.50
C HIS A 54 12.93 -4.00 7.29
N ILE A 55 12.99 -3.52 6.05
CA ILE A 55 13.49 -2.18 5.71
C ILE A 55 12.33 -1.19 5.80
N LYS A 56 12.42 -0.22 6.71
CA LYS A 56 11.40 0.84 6.91
C LYS A 56 11.70 2.13 6.14
N LYS A 57 12.56 2.06 5.14
CA LYS A 57 13.08 3.20 4.38
C LYS A 57 12.54 3.27 2.93
N HIS A 58 11.48 2.52 2.63
CA HIS A 58 10.87 2.54 1.30
C HIS A 58 10.10 3.84 1.06
N ILE A 59 10.08 4.34 -0.17
CA ILE A 59 9.09 5.36 -0.57
C ILE A 59 7.93 4.62 -1.20
N ILE A 60 6.70 4.94 -0.80
CA ILE A 60 5.51 4.28 -1.34
C ILE A 60 4.60 5.36 -1.93
N LEU A 61 4.30 5.24 -3.22
CA LEU A 61 3.39 6.11 -3.94
C LEU A 61 2.20 5.26 -4.37
N ILE A 62 0.98 5.71 -4.08
CA ILE A 62 -0.26 5.02 -4.43
C ILE A 62 -1.09 5.98 -5.27
N ASP A 63 -1.39 5.60 -6.51
CA ASP A 63 -2.24 6.38 -7.41
C ASP A 63 -3.73 6.34 -6.99
N ASP A 64 -4.58 7.11 -7.67
CA ASP A 64 -6.03 7.12 -7.48
C ASP A 64 -6.49 7.46 -6.05
N ALA A 65 -5.85 8.44 -5.40
CA ALA A 65 -6.20 8.86 -4.04
C ALA A 65 -7.70 9.20 -3.86
N ARG A 66 -8.32 9.80 -4.90
CA ARG A 66 -9.77 10.09 -4.93
C ARG A 66 -10.69 8.87 -4.78
N CYS A 67 -10.20 7.66 -5.09
CA CYS A 67 -10.96 6.42 -4.96
C CYS A 67 -11.07 5.93 -3.51
N PHE A 68 -10.21 6.42 -2.59
CA PHE A 68 -10.20 6.07 -1.17
C PHE A 68 -11.34 6.76 -0.39
N ASN A 69 -12.58 6.50 -0.81
CA ASN A 69 -13.79 7.17 -0.34
C ASN A 69 -14.77 6.24 0.40
N GLY A 70 -14.38 4.98 0.66
CA GLY A 70 -15.22 4.00 1.35
C GLY A 70 -16.19 3.23 0.43
N THR A 71 -16.12 3.40 -0.88
CA THR A 71 -16.99 2.74 -1.86
C THR A 71 -16.20 1.80 -2.78
N ASN A 72 -16.88 0.85 -3.42
CA ASN A 72 -16.25 -0.14 -4.32
C ASN A 72 -15.06 -0.86 -3.66
N ASP A 73 -15.22 -1.22 -2.38
CA ASP A 73 -14.23 -1.90 -1.54
C ASP A 73 -12.92 -1.12 -1.27
N TYR A 74 -12.85 0.16 -1.65
CA TYR A 74 -11.78 1.04 -1.18
C TYR A 74 -12.03 1.45 0.27
N PRO A 75 -11.00 1.46 1.13
CA PRO A 75 -11.12 2.05 2.45
C PRO A 75 -11.29 3.57 2.34
N HIS A 76 -11.82 4.19 3.40
CA HIS A 76 -11.72 5.63 3.50
C HIS A 76 -10.26 6.05 3.70
N LEU A 77 -9.87 7.14 3.04
CA LEU A 77 -8.52 7.70 3.13
C LEU A 77 -8.12 7.99 4.58
N ASP A 78 -9.03 8.45 5.44
CA ASP A 78 -8.73 8.74 6.84
C ASP A 78 -8.38 7.48 7.66
N VAL A 79 -8.98 6.33 7.33
CA VAL A 79 -8.65 5.03 7.92
C VAL A 79 -7.23 4.63 7.56
N LEU A 80 -6.88 4.71 6.27
CA LEU A 80 -5.52 4.45 5.81
C LEU A 80 -4.51 5.38 6.49
N LEU A 81 -4.75 6.69 6.48
CA LEU A 81 -3.86 7.69 7.09
C LEU A 81 -3.71 7.49 8.60
N ARG A 82 -4.74 7.00 9.29
CA ARG A 82 -4.66 6.62 10.71
C ARG A 82 -3.76 5.41 10.91
N MET A 83 -3.93 4.35 10.12
CA MET A 83 -3.08 3.16 10.19
C MET A 83 -1.60 3.51 9.95
N ILE A 84 -1.30 4.34 8.96
CA ILE A 84 0.09 4.76 8.69
C ILE A 84 0.69 5.56 9.86
N ARG A 85 -0.11 6.44 10.46
CA ARG A 85 0.32 7.22 11.62
C ARG A 85 0.57 6.34 12.85
N GLU A 86 -0.23 5.31 13.05
CA GLU A 86 -0.08 4.34 14.14
C GLU A 86 1.14 3.43 13.95
N ASP A 87 1.46 3.06 12.70
CA ASP A 87 2.70 2.34 12.36
C ASP A 87 3.96 3.16 12.71
N GLY A 88 3.88 4.48 12.56
CA GLY A 88 4.89 5.42 13.06
C GLY A 88 6.20 5.45 12.27
N ASN A 89 6.37 4.64 11.22
CA ASN A 89 7.57 4.65 10.38
C ASN A 89 7.49 5.65 9.23
N TYR A 90 6.29 6.12 8.87
CA TYR A 90 6.05 6.93 7.68
C TYR A 90 5.25 8.21 7.98
N ARG A 91 5.58 9.28 7.26
CA ARG A 91 4.71 10.43 7.06
C ARG A 91 3.88 10.21 5.80
N ALA A 92 2.59 10.45 5.89
CA ALA A 92 1.68 10.41 4.76
C ALA A 92 1.31 11.82 4.31
N ASP A 93 1.27 12.04 3.00
CA ASP A 93 0.75 13.25 2.35
C ASP A 93 -0.05 12.86 1.10
N VAL A 94 -1.00 13.71 0.68
CA VAL A 94 -1.79 13.49 -0.54
C VAL A 94 -1.64 14.69 -1.45
N SER A 95 -1.12 14.47 -2.65
CA SER A 95 -0.85 15.55 -3.62
C SER A 95 -0.88 15.01 -5.04
N ALA A 96 -1.54 15.76 -5.93
CA ALA A 96 -1.74 15.38 -7.33
C ALA A 96 -2.40 14.00 -7.50
N ASP A 97 -3.43 13.72 -6.71
CA ASP A 97 -4.15 12.43 -6.68
C ASP A 97 -3.32 11.21 -6.28
N ILE A 98 -2.15 11.44 -5.66
CA ILE A 98 -1.25 10.38 -5.20
C ILE A 98 -1.13 10.45 -3.67
N ILE A 99 -1.32 9.30 -3.01
CA ILE A 99 -0.98 9.12 -1.59
C ILE A 99 0.51 8.77 -1.50
N ARG A 100 1.25 9.56 -0.73
CA ARG A 100 2.72 9.47 -0.63
C ARG A 100 3.11 9.10 0.79
N LEU A 101 3.77 7.97 0.96
CA LEU A 101 4.33 7.54 2.24
C LEU A 101 5.86 7.70 2.19
N ILE A 102 6.36 8.62 3.02
CA ILE A 102 7.77 8.97 3.10
C ILE A 102 8.32 8.52 4.47
N PRO A 103 9.43 7.77 4.52
CA PRO A 103 10.03 7.34 5.76
C PRO A 103 10.34 8.51 6.70
N ILE A 104 10.02 8.34 7.98
CA ILE A 104 10.48 9.25 9.03
C ILE A 104 11.95 8.95 9.26
N THR A 105 12.81 9.91 8.93
CA THR A 105 14.22 9.83 9.32
C THR A 105 14.33 10.36 10.74
N ILE A 106 14.58 9.47 11.69
CA ILE A 106 15.00 9.87 13.03
C ILE A 106 16.51 10.07 12.95
N SER A 107 16.94 11.32 13.16
CA SER A 107 18.34 11.74 13.25
C SER A 107 19.05 11.12 14.46
#